data_AF-A0A9D6XEL8-F1
#
_entry.id   AF-A0A9D6XEL8-F1
#
_cell.length_a   1.000
_cell.length_b   1.000
_cell.length_c   1.000
_cell.angle_alpha   90.00
_cell.angle_beta   90.00
_cell.angle_gamma   90.00
#
_symmetry.space_group_name_H-M   'P 1'
#
loop_
_entity.id
_entity.type
_entity.pdbx_description
1 polymer ?
#
loop_
_entity_poly.entity_id
_entity_poly.type
_entity_poly.pdbx_seq_one_letter_code
_entity_poly.pdbx_strand_id
1 'polypeptide(L)'
;MTKGRKIFTMQCGFHAYMESWALVVDHPYYAITGQDGRFEIGDIPPGTYKVTIWHPYVRETYERTVTIKPKEQATLDFKVTAPTGRLYANQMVENAYVRYTITEDVQSQIVPTLEKQAY
;
A
#
# COMPACT_ATOMS: atom_id res chain seq x y z
N MET A 1 4.79 22.80 -1.64
CA MET A 1 5.17 21.43 -1.26
C MET A 1 5.53 21.43 0.22
N THR A 2 4.86 20.65 1.06
CA THR A 2 5.09 20.65 2.52
C THR A 2 6.40 19.94 2.84
N LYS A 3 7.30 20.61 3.57
CA LYS A 3 8.62 20.10 3.96
C LYS A 3 8.47 18.78 4.72
N GLY A 4 9.20 17.74 4.32
CA GLY A 4 9.27 16.45 5.04
C GLY A 4 8.27 15.36 4.64
N ARG A 5 7.41 15.59 3.62
CA ARG A 5 6.53 14.52 3.09
C ARG A 5 7.32 13.56 2.21
N LYS A 6 7.40 12.28 2.62
CA LYS A 6 8.09 11.21 1.87
C LYS A 6 7.15 10.26 1.12
N ILE A 7 5.85 10.30 1.41
CA ILE A 7 4.83 9.50 0.74
C ILE A 7 4.00 10.40 -0.15
N PHE A 8 3.87 10.02 -1.42
CA PHE A 8 3.04 10.68 -2.42
C PHE A 8 1.97 9.70 -2.87
N THR A 9 0.76 10.22 -3.03
CA THR A 9 -0.38 9.49 -3.56
C THR A 9 -1.00 10.33 -4.66
N MET A 10 -1.37 9.68 -5.76
CA MET A 10 -2.14 10.26 -6.85
C MET A 10 -3.33 9.34 -7.10
N GLN A 11 -4.53 9.86 -6.91
CA GLN A 11 -5.78 9.12 -7.05
C GLN A 11 -6.69 9.82 -8.07
N CYS A 12 -7.41 9.03 -8.85
CA CYS A 12 -8.47 9.53 -9.72
C CYS A 12 -9.67 10.02 -8.88
N GLY A 13 -10.23 11.18 -9.23
CA GLY A 13 -11.41 11.71 -8.54
C GLY A 13 -12.71 10.93 -8.79
N PHE A 14 -12.73 10.02 -9.76
CA PHE A 14 -13.93 9.25 -10.15
C PHE A 14 -13.81 7.76 -9.83
N HIS A 15 -12.61 7.19 -9.99
CA HIS A 15 -12.35 5.77 -9.78
C HIS A 15 -11.54 5.58 -8.51
N ALA A 16 -12.18 5.20 -7.42
CA ALA A 16 -11.53 5.03 -6.12
C ALA A 16 -10.37 4.01 -6.15
N TYR A 17 -10.42 3.02 -7.05
CA TYR A 17 -9.37 2.01 -7.26
C TYR A 17 -8.17 2.51 -8.07
N MET A 18 -8.33 3.61 -8.81
CA MET A 18 -7.30 4.10 -9.72
C MET A 18 -6.39 5.05 -8.94
N GLU A 19 -5.37 4.47 -8.34
CA GLU A 19 -4.38 5.17 -7.54
C GLU A 19 -2.97 4.71 -7.85
N SER A 20 -2.02 5.60 -7.54
CA SER A 20 -0.60 5.32 -7.55
C SER A 20 0.04 5.91 -6.32
N TRP A 21 1.10 5.26 -5.87
CA TRP A 21 1.84 5.65 -4.69
C TRP A 21 3.33 5.74 -5.00
N ALA A 22 4.01 6.70 -4.36
CA ALA A 22 5.45 6.80 -4.39
C ALA A 22 5.99 7.04 -2.99
N LEU A 23 7.05 6.32 -2.64
CA LEU A 23 7.83 6.51 -1.43
C LEU A 23 9.20 7.06 -1.82
N VAL A 24 9.55 8.22 -1.27
CA VAL A 24 10.86 8.84 -1.46
C VAL A 24 11.81 8.30 -0.40
N VAL A 25 12.88 7.67 -0.86
CA VAL A 25 13.95 7.12 -0.04
C VAL A 25 15.21 7.95 -0.28
N ASP A 26 15.85 8.40 0.80
CA ASP A 26 17.04 9.29 0.72
C ASP A 26 18.35 8.53 0.43
N HIS A 27 18.27 7.21 0.25
CA HIS A 27 19.41 6.32 0.02
C HIS A 27 19.07 5.30 -1.08
N PRO A 28 20.09 4.72 -1.75
CA PRO A 28 19.85 3.80 -2.88
C PRO A 28 19.36 2.41 -2.45
N TYR A 29 19.42 2.08 -1.16
CA TYR A 29 19.10 0.74 -0.65
C TYR A 29 17.58 0.53 -0.50
N TYR A 30 16.92 0.10 -1.57
CA TYR A 30 15.52 -0.33 -1.55
C TYR A 30 15.32 -1.49 -2.53
N ALA A 31 14.26 -2.26 -2.31
CA ALA A 31 13.82 -3.29 -3.24
C ALA A 31 12.29 -3.34 -3.26
N ILE A 32 11.72 -3.67 -4.43
CA ILE A 32 10.31 -4.00 -4.56
C ILE A 32 10.20 -5.53 -4.52
N THR A 33 9.36 -6.05 -3.64
CA THR A 33 9.14 -7.50 -3.53
C THR A 33 8.54 -8.06 -4.82
N GLY A 34 9.04 -9.21 -5.26
CA GLY A 34 8.46 -9.98 -6.36
C GLY A 34 7.09 -10.56 -6.02
N GLN A 35 6.46 -11.21 -7.00
CA GLN A 35 5.14 -11.87 -6.82
C GLN A 35 5.18 -13.02 -5.80
N ASP A 36 6.36 -13.58 -5.57
CA ASP A 36 6.64 -14.63 -4.59
C ASP A 36 7.05 -14.06 -3.21
N GLY A 37 7.03 -12.74 -3.04
CA GLY A 37 7.42 -12.06 -1.81
C GLY A 37 8.92 -11.95 -1.58
N ARG A 38 9.77 -12.42 -2.51
CA ARG A 38 11.22 -12.33 -2.37
C ARG A 38 11.73 -10.94 -2.73
N PHE A 39 12.80 -10.53 -2.07
CA PHE A 39 13.52 -9.28 -2.32
C PHE A 39 15.02 -9.48 -2.15
N GLU A 40 15.81 -8.68 -2.84
CA GLU A 40 17.27 -8.65 -2.72
C GLU A 40 17.75 -7.21 -2.79
N ILE A 41 18.64 -6.82 -1.88
CA ILE A 41 19.28 -5.51 -1.86
C ILE A 41 20.79 -5.75 -1.84
N GLY A 42 21.44 -5.45 -2.95
CA GLY A 42 22.89 -5.62 -3.12
C GLY A 42 23.70 -4.45 -2.58
N ASP A 43 25.02 -4.64 -2.55
CA ASP A 43 26.02 -3.60 -2.30
C ASP A 43 25.82 -2.77 -1.00
N ILE A 44 25.24 -3.38 0.03
CA ILE A 44 25.07 -2.74 1.33
C ILE A 44 26.41 -2.70 2.07
N PRO A 45 26.91 -1.53 2.49
CA PRO A 45 28.12 -1.43 3.29
C PRO A 45 27.99 -2.20 4.62
N PRO A 46 29.09 -2.67 5.22
CA PRO A 46 29.03 -3.30 6.52
C PRO A 46 28.51 -2.34 7.60
N GLY A 47 27.59 -2.81 8.43
CA GLY A 47 26.93 -1.98 9.44
C GLY A 47 25.67 -2.60 10.00
N THR A 48 25.06 -1.92 10.97
CA THR A 48 23.75 -2.30 11.53
C THR A 48 22.68 -1.38 10.97
N TYR A 49 21.67 -1.97 10.33
CA TYR A 49 20.61 -1.26 9.64
C TYR A 49 19.24 -1.68 10.17
N LYS A 50 18.28 -0.78 10.05
CA LYS A 50 16.85 -1.08 10.26
C LYS A 50 16.19 -1.19 8.90
N VAL A 51 15.65 -2.38 8.61
CA VAL A 51 14.87 -2.66 7.41
C VAL A 51 13.41 -2.47 7.74
N THR A 52 12.73 -1.64 6.96
CA THR A 52 11.29 -1.33 7.12
C THR A 52 10.54 -1.82 5.88
N ILE A 53 9.45 -2.56 6.09
CA ILE A 53 8.51 -2.88 5.02
C ILE A 53 7.46 -1.79 4.95
N TRP A 54 7.20 -1.31 3.74
CA TRP A 54 6.16 -0.32 3.48
C TRP A 54 5.25 -0.82 2.36
N HIS A 55 3.94 -0.70 2.57
CA HIS A 55 2.92 -0.98 1.58
C HIS A 55 1.70 -0.08 1.84
N PRO A 56 1.07 0.53 0.82
CA PRO A 56 -0.01 1.51 1.01
C PRO A 56 -1.16 1.04 1.89
N TYR A 57 -1.53 -0.24 1.78
CA TYR A 57 -2.66 -0.80 2.53
C TYR A 57 -2.27 -1.43 3.87
N VAL A 58 -0.97 -1.56 4.15
CA VAL A 58 -0.51 -2.11 5.44
C VAL A 58 -0.42 -0.97 6.43
N ARG A 59 -1.28 -1.01 7.46
CA ARG A 59 -1.39 0.04 8.48
C ARG A 59 -0.35 -0.08 9.59
N GLU A 60 0.20 -1.27 9.74
CA GLU A 60 1.22 -1.58 10.75
C GLU A 60 2.62 -1.38 10.17
N THR A 61 3.54 -0.92 11.00
CA THR A 61 4.95 -0.78 10.63
C THR A 61 5.68 -2.08 10.95
N TYR A 62 6.24 -2.72 9.93
CA TYR A 62 7.08 -3.91 10.09
C TYR A 62 8.55 -3.53 9.96
N GLU A 63 9.30 -3.66 11.05
CA GLU A 63 10.70 -3.30 11.11
C GLU A 63 11.54 -4.45 11.69
N ARG A 64 12.74 -4.64 11.15
CA ARG A 64 13.76 -5.50 11.75
C ARG A 64 15.14 -4.89 11.64
N THR A 65 15.92 -5.09 12.69
CA THR A 65 17.34 -4.75 12.70
C THR A 65 18.15 -5.91 12.12
N VAL A 66 19.12 -5.59 11.27
CA VAL A 66 20.06 -6.54 10.67
C VAL A 66 21.47 -5.99 10.75
N THR A 67 22.44 -6.87 11.00
CA THR A 67 23.86 -6.51 10.95
C THR A 67 24.49 -7.18 9.74
N ILE A 68 25.00 -6.37 8.81
CA ILE A 68 25.74 -6.82 7.63
C ILE A 68 27.23 -6.83 7.98
N LYS A 69 27.85 -8.00 7.90
CA LYS A 69 29.29 -8.16 8.07
C LYS A 69 30.01 -8.01 6.71
N PRO A 70 31.32 -7.71 6.69
CA PRO A 70 32.07 -7.58 5.45
C PRO A 70 31.99 -8.83 4.56
N LYS A 71 31.56 -8.65 3.31
CA LYS A 71 31.42 -9.71 2.29
C LYS A 71 30.49 -10.86 2.69
N GLU A 72 29.57 -10.63 3.62
CA GLU A 72 28.60 -11.61 4.10
C GLU A 72 27.19 -11.21 3.68
N GLN A 73 26.34 -12.20 3.39
CA GLN A 73 24.92 -11.99 3.13
C GLN A 73 24.13 -12.19 4.41
N ALA A 74 23.10 -11.36 4.62
CA ALA A 74 22.15 -11.55 5.71
C ALA A 74 20.77 -11.86 5.15
N THR A 75 20.13 -12.89 5.70
CA THR A 75 18.75 -13.27 5.36
C THR A 75 17.78 -12.70 6.38
N LEU A 76 16.67 -12.16 5.91
CA LEU A 76 15.59 -11.64 6.74
C LEU A 76 14.25 -12.16 6.24
N ASP A 77 13.44 -12.62 7.19
CA ASP A 77 12.06 -13.02 6.95
C ASP A 77 11.10 -12.07 7.65
N PHE A 78 10.08 -11.63 6.91
CA PHE A 78 9.01 -10.79 7.42
C PHE A 78 7.68 -11.53 7.30
N LYS A 79 6.90 -11.55 8.38
CA LYS A 79 5.50 -11.98 8.36
C LYS A 79 4.63 -10.74 8.41
N VAL A 80 4.10 -10.35 7.25
CA VAL A 80 3.20 -9.21 7.10
C VAL A 80 1.77 -9.73 7.08
N THR A 81 0.90 -9.20 7.94
CA THR A 81 -0.51 -9.55 7.92
C THR A 81 -1.17 -8.87 6.71
N ALA A 82 -1.80 -9.65 5.84
CA ALA A 82 -2.50 -9.12 4.69
C ALA A 82 -3.65 -8.21 5.15
N PRO A 83 -3.77 -6.98 4.64
CA PRO A 83 -4.85 -6.09 5.02
C PRO A 83 -6.20 -6.64 4.52
N THR A 84 -7.21 -6.57 5.37
CA THR A 84 -8.58 -6.99 5.05
C THR A 84 -9.50 -5.77 4.95
N GLY A 85 -10.56 -5.86 4.13
CA GLY A 85 -11.52 -4.78 3.90
C GLY A 85 -11.36 -4.04 2.56
N ARG A 86 -12.05 -2.90 2.39
CA ARG A 86 -11.93 -2.04 1.19
C ARG A 86 -10.58 -1.32 1.20
N LEU A 87 -9.79 -1.50 0.14
CA LEU A 87 -8.41 -1.01 0.02
C LEU A 87 -8.35 0.20 -0.92
N TYR A 88 -8.94 1.33 -0.54
CA TYR A 88 -8.90 2.56 -1.35
C TYR A 88 -8.16 3.69 -0.61
N ALA A 89 -7.34 4.48 -1.32
CA ALA A 89 -6.58 5.61 -0.76
C ALA A 89 -7.48 6.68 -0.11
N ASN A 90 -8.73 6.81 -0.55
CA ASN A 90 -9.68 7.80 -0.03
C ASN A 90 -10.23 7.44 1.36
N GLN A 91 -9.89 6.27 1.92
CA GLN A 91 -10.28 5.87 3.28
C GLN A 91 -9.19 6.18 4.33
N MET A 92 -8.20 7.02 3.99
CA MET A 92 -7.11 7.45 4.90
C MET A 92 -7.35 8.76 5.66
N VAL A 93 -8.53 9.38 5.58
CA VAL A 93 -8.91 10.49 6.47
C VAL A 93 -10.37 10.30 6.87
N GLU A 94 -10.63 10.30 8.18
CA GLU A 94 -11.98 10.31 8.74
C GLU A 94 -12.83 11.37 8.05
N ASN A 95 -13.78 10.95 7.19
CA ASN A 95 -15.08 11.56 6.93
C ASN A 95 -15.76 10.84 5.76
N ALA A 96 -16.91 10.23 6.03
CA ALA A 96 -17.72 9.53 5.04
C ALA A 96 -18.36 10.51 4.03
N TYR A 97 -17.65 10.85 2.97
CA TYR A 97 -18.26 11.48 1.80
C TYR A 97 -18.86 10.39 0.89
N VAL A 98 -19.99 9.83 1.32
CA VAL A 98 -20.84 8.99 0.46
C VAL A 98 -21.78 9.93 -0.29
N ARG A 99 -21.44 10.32 -1.52
CA ARG A 99 -22.34 11.13 -2.36
C ARG A 99 -23.47 10.31 -2.99
N TYR A 100 -23.53 9.00 -2.72
CA TYR A 100 -24.63 8.13 -3.10
C TYR A 100 -24.84 7.10 -1.99
N THR A 101 -25.93 7.23 -1.22
CA THR A 101 -26.40 6.22 -0.28
C THR A 101 -26.67 4.93 -1.03
N ILE A 102 -25.66 4.08 -1.18
CA ILE A 102 -25.79 2.70 -1.61
C ILE A 102 -25.03 1.88 -0.59
N THR A 103 -25.76 1.37 0.40
CA THR A 103 -25.27 0.34 1.31
C THR A 103 -25.05 -0.95 0.52
N GLU A 104 -24.09 -1.78 0.97
CA GLU A 104 -23.64 -3.00 0.28
C GLU A 104 -24.77 -4.01 0.00
N ASP A 105 -25.88 -3.88 0.71
CA ASP A 105 -27.11 -4.67 0.60
C ASP A 105 -27.81 -4.52 -0.77
N VAL A 106 -27.59 -3.42 -1.50
CA VAL A 106 -28.23 -3.14 -2.79
C VAL A 106 -27.48 -3.81 -3.96
N GLN A 107 -26.29 -4.38 -3.72
CA GLN A 107 -25.38 -4.82 -4.78
C GLN A 107 -25.51 -6.28 -5.22
N SER A 108 -26.68 -6.92 -5.08
CA SER A 108 -26.84 -8.33 -5.51
C SER A 108 -27.81 -8.58 -6.67
N GLN A 109 -28.49 -7.57 -7.22
CA GLN A 109 -29.37 -7.78 -8.39
C GLN A 109 -29.16 -6.75 -9.50
N ILE A 110 -28.63 -7.22 -10.63
CA ILE A 110 -28.61 -6.48 -11.90
C ILE A 110 -30.04 -6.53 -12.46
N VAL A 111 -30.82 -5.49 -12.18
CA VAL A 111 -32.15 -5.32 -12.80
C VAL A 111 -31.98 -4.60 -14.14
N PRO A 112 -32.39 -5.19 -15.28
CA PRO A 112 -32.30 -4.56 -16.59
C PRO A 112 -33.04 -3.22 -16.62
N THR A 113 -32.45 -2.21 -17.27
CA THR A 113 -32.98 -0.83 -17.32
C THR A 113 -34.40 -0.73 -17.89
N LEU A 114 -34.79 -1.70 -18.73
CA LEU A 114 -36.15 -1.83 -19.29
C LEU A 114 -37.24 -1.99 -18.22
N GLU A 115 -36.94 -2.60 -17.07
CA GLU A 115 -37.93 -2.80 -15.99
C GLU A 115 -38.16 -1.53 -15.15
N LYS A 116 -37.23 -0.57 -15.20
CA LYS A 116 -37.31 0.69 -14.43
C LYS A 116 -38.10 1.81 -15.13
N GLN A 117 -38.53 1.61 -16.37
CA GLN A 117 -39.24 2.64 -17.16
C GLN A 117 -40.76 2.55 -17.09
N ALA A 118 -41.31 1.60 -16.34
CA ALA A 118 -42.75 1.47 -16.14
C ALA A 118 -43.21 2.13 -14.83
N TYR A 119 -43.02 3.44 -14.69
CA TYR A 119 -43.76 4.32 -13.75
C TYR A 119 -43.65 5.78 -14.18
#